data_AF-A0A852V885-F1
#
_entry.id   AF-A0A852V885-F1
#
_cell.length_a   1.000
_cell.length_b   1.000
_cell.length_c   1.000
_cell.angle_alpha   90.00
_cell.angle_beta   90.00
_cell.angle_gamma   90.00
#
_symmetry.space_group_name_H-M   'P 1'
#
loop_
_entity.id
_entity.type
_entity.pdbx_description
1 polymer ?
#
loop_
_entity_poly.entity_id
_entity_poly.type
_entity_poly.pdbx_seq_one_letter_code
_entity_poly.pdbx_strand_id
1 'polypeptide(L)'
;MENLAPGLTAARAVVLRADRVDAYGRTQLSRMLAGRFERRSFDRVRWDAANAATAVNDTADNVMIGQKGAAKEPHPLDLRFEPELQALVNAADVTEPTAR
;
A
#
# COMPACT_ATOMS: atom_id res chain seq x y z
N MET A 1 -7.73 -23.71 -3.93
CA MET A 1 -7.30 -22.31 -4.14
C MET A 1 -6.18 -22.35 -5.15
N GLU A 2 -6.43 -21.93 -6.39
CA GLU A 2 -5.44 -22.02 -7.47
C GLU A 2 -4.37 -20.93 -7.28
N ASN A 3 -3.10 -21.29 -7.46
CA ASN A 3 -1.98 -20.40 -7.20
C ASN A 3 -1.69 -19.57 -8.46
N LEU A 4 -2.19 -18.33 -8.51
CA LEU A 4 -2.14 -17.46 -9.69
C LEU A 4 -0.73 -16.97 -10.08
N ALA A 5 0.30 -17.21 -9.26
CA ALA A 5 1.68 -16.82 -9.58
C ALA A 5 2.71 -17.69 -8.82
N PRO A 6 2.98 -18.93 -9.24
CA PRO A 6 3.85 -19.85 -8.51
C PRO A 6 5.32 -19.38 -8.41
N GLY A 7 5.78 -18.56 -9.35
CA GLY A 7 7.14 -17.99 -9.35
C GLY A 7 7.31 -16.68 -8.58
N LEU A 8 6.23 -16.06 -8.09
CA LEU A 8 6.32 -14.80 -7.35
C LEU A 8 6.92 -15.05 -5.96
N THR A 9 8.11 -14.53 -5.69
CA THR A 9 8.80 -14.70 -4.40
C THR A 9 8.74 -13.45 -3.52
N ALA A 10 8.59 -12.27 -4.12
CA ALA A 10 8.39 -11.01 -3.42
C ALA A 10 7.64 -10.00 -4.30
N ALA A 11 7.00 -9.02 -3.66
CA ALA A 11 6.34 -7.90 -4.30
C ALA A 11 6.71 -6.59 -3.61
N ARG A 12 6.75 -5.50 -4.38
CA ARG A 12 6.74 -4.13 -3.85
C ARG A 12 5.37 -3.54 -4.12
N ALA A 13 4.72 -3.02 -3.09
CA ALA A 13 3.40 -2.43 -3.20
C ALA A 13 3.43 -0.98 -2.72
N VAL A 14 2.72 -0.12 -3.44
CA VAL A 14 2.41 1.25 -3.03
C VAL A 14 0.90 1.39 -3.06
N VAL A 15 0.31 1.79 -1.93
CA VAL A 15 -1.13 1.98 -1.79
C VAL A 15 -1.42 3.47 -1.77
N LEU A 16 -2.30 3.87 -2.66
CA LEU A 16 -2.77 5.24 -2.86
C LEU A 16 -4.25 5.32 -2.55
N ARG A 17 -4.68 6.45 -1.99
CA ARG A 17 -6.08 6.79 -1.81
C ARG A 17 -6.34 8.14 -2.44
N ALA A 18 -7.42 8.22 -3.23
CA ALA A 18 -7.95 9.49 -3.69
C ALA A 18 -8.66 10.17 -2.52
N ASP A 19 -8.00 11.15 -1.92
CA ASP A 19 -8.51 11.80 -0.70
C ASP A 19 -9.41 12.99 -1.05
N ARG A 20 -9.12 13.70 -2.15
CA ARG A 20 -9.86 14.92 -2.54
C ARG A 20 -9.67 15.26 -4.01
N VAL A 21 -10.63 15.99 -4.59
CA VAL A 21 -10.44 16.73 -5.84
C VAL A 21 -10.15 18.20 -5.50
N ASP A 22 -9.06 18.76 -6.02
CA ASP A 22 -8.71 20.15 -5.79
C ASP A 22 -9.62 21.13 -6.54
N ALA A 23 -9.46 22.43 -6.31
CA ALA A 23 -10.26 23.48 -6.95
C ALA A 23 -10.09 23.53 -8.49
N TYR A 24 -9.13 22.80 -9.05
CA TYR A 24 -8.82 22.73 -10.48
C TYR A 24 -9.25 21.39 -11.10
N GLY A 25 -9.98 20.55 -10.35
CA GLY A 25 -10.47 19.26 -10.85
C GLY A 25 -9.44 18.13 -10.81
N ARG A 26 -8.28 18.31 -10.16
CA ARG A 26 -7.25 17.27 -10.07
C ARG A 26 -7.47 16.38 -8.86
N THR A 27 -7.42 15.07 -9.05
CA THR A 27 -7.46 14.09 -7.96
C THR A 27 -6.15 14.14 -7.18
N GLN A 28 -6.24 14.47 -5.90
CA GLN A 28 -5.14 14.43 -4.97
C GLN A 28 -5.04 13.04 -4.34
N LEU A 29 -3.95 12.34 -4.65
CA LEU A 29 -3.65 11.01 -4.14
C LEU A 29 -2.78 11.11 -2.89
N SER A 30 -3.25 10.52 -1.80
CA SER A 30 -2.45 10.33 -0.60
C SER A 30 -1.87 8.93 -0.56
N ARG A 31 -0.58 8.83 -0.23
CA ARG A 31 0.07 7.53 -0.06
C ARG A 31 -0.19 7.01 1.32
N MET A 32 -0.76 5.82 1.39
CA MET A 32 -1.10 5.20 2.67
C MET A 32 -0.03 4.21 3.09
N LEU A 33 0.64 3.58 2.12
CA LEU A 33 1.61 2.53 2.35
C LEU A 33 2.59 2.43 1.19
N ALA A 34 3.86 2.20 1.49
CA ALA A 34 4.83 1.66 0.55
C ALA A 34 5.61 0.55 1.25
N GLY A 35 5.74 -0.62 0.63
CA GLY A 35 6.48 -1.70 1.27
C GLY A 35 6.90 -2.82 0.34
N ARG A 36 7.89 -3.59 0.80
CA ARG A 36 8.32 -4.83 0.17
C ARG A 36 7.86 -6.00 1.03
N PHE A 37 7.25 -6.98 0.38
CA PHE A 37 6.72 -8.18 1.02
C PHE A 37 7.32 -9.40 0.36
N GLU A 38 7.90 -10.29 1.17
CA GLU A 38 8.31 -11.60 0.70
C GLU A 38 7.15 -12.58 0.86
N ARG A 39 6.95 -13.44 -0.14
CA ARG A 39 5.86 -14.42 -0.13
C ARG A 39 5.90 -15.31 1.10
N ARG A 40 7.09 -15.78 1.48
CA ARG A 40 7.30 -16.65 2.64
C ARG A 40 6.87 -16.01 3.97
N SER A 41 6.87 -14.67 4.07
CA SER A 41 6.45 -13.98 5.28
C SER A 41 4.95 -14.17 5.55
N PHE A 42 4.15 -14.42 4.51
CA PHE A 42 2.72 -14.67 4.63
C PHE A 42 2.37 -16.11 5.02
N ASP A 43 3.29 -17.08 4.91
CA ASP A 43 3.01 -18.50 5.13
C ASP A 43 2.54 -18.81 6.56
N ARG A 44 2.89 -17.96 7.53
CA ARG A 44 2.56 -18.14 8.95
C ARG A 44 1.46 -17.20 9.46
N VAL A 45 0.87 -16.38 8.57
CA VAL A 45 -0.21 -15.47 8.97
C VAL A 45 -1.45 -16.29 9.27
N ARG A 46 -2.02 -16.08 10.46
CA ARG A 46 -3.30 -16.64 10.86
C ARG A 46 -4.42 -15.77 10.29
N TRP A 47 -4.77 -15.98 9.03
CA TRP A 47 -5.74 -15.16 8.30
C TRP A 47 -7.13 -15.10 8.93
N ASP A 48 -7.50 -16.10 9.73
CA ASP A 48 -8.75 -16.15 10.49
C ASP A 48 -8.79 -15.17 11.67
N ALA A 49 -7.64 -14.76 12.19
CA ALA A 49 -7.53 -13.98 13.43
C ALA A 49 -6.74 -12.68 13.27
N ALA A 50 -5.85 -12.59 12.29
CA ALA A 50 -5.03 -11.42 12.03
C ALA A 50 -5.85 -10.32 11.34
N ASN A 51 -5.80 -9.11 11.88
CA ASN A 51 -6.29 -7.93 11.17
C ASN A 51 -5.28 -7.47 10.10
N ALA A 52 -5.75 -6.74 9.09
CA ALA A 52 -4.94 -6.31 7.96
C ALA A 52 -3.72 -5.47 8.36
N ALA A 53 -3.87 -4.56 9.33
CA ALA A 53 -2.76 -3.76 9.82
C ALA A 53 -1.66 -4.62 10.46
N THR A 54 -2.03 -5.68 11.18
CA THR A 54 -1.08 -6.62 11.80
C THR A 54 -0.39 -7.46 10.73
N ALA A 55 -1.15 -8.03 9.79
CA ALA A 55 -0.59 -8.80 8.68
C ALA A 55 0.40 -7.97 7.86
N VAL A 56 0.08 -6.72 7.54
CA VAL A 56 0.99 -5.82 6.81
C VAL A 56 2.26 -5.53 7.58
N ASN A 57 2.16 -5.16 8.86
CA ASN A 57 3.33 -4.80 9.66
C ASN A 57 4.24 -6.00 9.92
N ASP A 58 3.67 -7.18 10.18
CA ASP A 58 4.45 -8.36 10.58
C ASP A 58 5.10 -9.09 9.39
N THR A 59 4.64 -8.82 8.16
CA THR A 59 5.13 -9.51 6.95
C THR A 59 6.04 -8.65 6.06
N ALA A 60 6.06 -7.34 6.27
CA ALA A 60 6.88 -6.45 5.48
C ALA A 60 8.36 -6.50 5.88
N ASP A 61 9.23 -6.64 4.87
CA ASP A 61 10.70 -6.60 5.03
C ASP A 61 11.19 -5.14 5.16
N ASN A 62 10.52 -4.23 4.46
CA ASN A 62 10.64 -2.79 4.62
C ASN A 62 9.27 -2.17 4.40
N VAL A 63 8.75 -1.45 5.39
CA VAL A 63 7.47 -0.76 5.31
C VAL A 63 7.63 0.71 5.70
N MET A 64 7.19 1.58 4.81
CA MET A 64 6.82 2.94 5.14
C MET A 64 5.30 2.95 5.26
N ILE A 65 4.79 3.12 6.47
CA ILE A 65 3.37 3.24 6.74
C ILE A 65 3.13 4.36 7.74
N GLY A 66 2.27 5.32 7.38
CA GLY A 66 1.79 6.30 8.33
C GLY A 66 0.62 5.65 9.06
N GLN A 67 0.76 5.27 10.33
CA GLN A 67 -0.38 4.79 11.13
C GLN A 67 -0.60 5.72 12.32
N LYS A 68 -1.87 6.02 12.63
CA LYS A 68 -2.23 6.85 13.78
C LYS A 68 -3.34 6.19 14.60
N GLY A 69 -3.32 6.45 15.91
CA GLY A 69 -4.35 6.00 16.85
C GLY A 69 -4.31 4.50 17.16
N ALA A 70 -5.18 4.07 18.07
CA ALA A 70 -5.22 2.69 18.56
C ALA A 70 -5.66 1.67 17.50
N ALA A 71 -6.47 2.10 16.52
CA ALA A 71 -6.90 1.27 15.40
C ALA A 71 -5.85 1.15 14.28
N LYS A 72 -4.69 1.81 14.43
CA LYS A 72 -3.62 1.87 13.42
C LYS A 72 -4.13 2.32 12.05
N GLU A 73 -4.97 3.35 12.05
CA GLU A 73 -5.57 3.85 10.81
C GLU A 73 -4.48 4.39 9.88
N PRO A 74 -4.48 3.99 8.61
CA PRO A 74 -3.51 4.45 7.63
C PRO A 74 -3.71 5.94 7.29
N HIS A 75 -2.69 6.71 7.62
CA HIS A 75 -2.52 8.12 7.36
C HIS A 75 -1.59 8.37 6.16
N PRO A 76 -1.74 9.53 5.50
CA PRO A 76 -0.83 9.93 4.43
C PRO A 76 0.63 9.93 4.90
N LEU A 77 1.49 9.26 4.15
CA LEU A 77 2.93 9.32 4.32
C LEU A 77 3.44 10.69 3.88
N ASP A 78 4.33 11.26 4.69
CA ASP A 78 5.11 12.43 4.29
C ASP A 78 6.34 11.97 3.50
N LEU A 79 6.46 12.43 2.26
CA LEU A 79 7.43 11.93 1.29
C LEU A 79 8.39 13.02 0.84
N ARG A 80 8.45 14.14 1.58
CA ARG A 80 9.36 15.26 1.30
C ARG A 80 10.83 14.82 1.15
N PHE A 81 11.20 13.70 1.76
CA PHE A 81 12.55 13.14 1.71
C PHE A 81 12.69 11.90 0.81
N GLU A 82 11.62 11.48 0.12
CA GLU A 82 11.57 10.28 -0.73
C GLU A 82 11.23 10.63 -2.19
N PRO A 83 12.13 11.28 -2.94
CA PRO A 83 11.84 11.83 -4.27
C PRO A 83 11.51 10.76 -5.32
N GLU A 84 12.07 9.56 -5.21
CA GLU A 84 11.79 8.45 -6.13
C GLU A 84 10.36 7.91 -5.97
N LEU A 85 9.92 7.74 -4.72
CA LEU A 85 8.52 7.47 -4.43
C LEU A 85 7.67 8.65 -4.89
N GLN A 86 8.17 9.89 -4.73
CA GLN A 86 7.48 11.10 -5.18
C GLN A 86 7.10 11.00 -6.67
N ALA A 87 8.09 10.66 -7.50
CA ALA A 87 7.94 10.47 -8.94
C ALA A 87 6.99 9.32 -9.31
N LEU A 88 7.09 8.16 -8.66
CA LEU A 88 6.26 6.99 -8.97
C LEU A 88 4.76 7.30 -8.90
N VAL A 89 4.33 8.04 -7.89
CA VAL A 89 2.89 8.35 -7.71
C VAL A 89 2.45 9.49 -8.58
N ASN A 90 3.32 10.45 -8.88
CA ASN A 90 3.00 11.48 -9.87
C ASN A 90 2.84 10.85 -11.28
N ALA A 91 3.51 9.73 -11.54
CA ALA A 91 3.38 8.96 -12.78
C ALA A 91 2.22 7.95 -12.74
N ALA A 92 1.64 7.66 -11.58
CA ALA A 92 0.53 6.74 -11.45
C ALA A 92 -0.76 7.42 -11.95
N ASP A 93 -1.21 7.03 -13.13
CA ASP A 93 -2.55 7.39 -13.61
C ASP A 93 -3.58 6.55 -12.84
N VAL A 94 -4.27 7.18 -11.89
CA VAL A 94 -5.39 6.55 -11.17
C VAL A 94 -6.66 6.88 -11.93
N THR A 95 -6.75 6.39 -13.16
CA THR A 95 -8.03 6.24 -13.83
C THR A 95 -8.73 5.05 -13.19
N GLU A 96 -9.96 5.27 -12.71
CA GLU A 96 -10.76 4.22 -12.08
C GLU A 96 -10.81 2.98 -12.99
N PRO A 97 -10.39 1.79 -12.53
CA PRO A 97 -10.61 0.57 -13.29
C PRO A 97 -12.11 0.38 -13.35
N THR A 98 -12.70 0.74 -14.49
CA THR A 98 -14.10 0.47 -14.79
C THR A 98 -14.26 -1.05 -14.76
N ALA A 99 -14.80 -1.55 -13.65
CA ALA A 99 -15.15 -2.95 -13.51
C ALA A 99 -16.12 -3.31 -14.65
N ARG A 100 -15.73 -4.30 -15.45
CA ARG A 100 -16.63 -5.06 -16.31
C ARG A 100 -16.88 -6.42 -15.68
#